data_AF-A0A6P6YAG1-F1
#
_entry.id   AF-A0A6P6YAG1-F1
#
_cell.length_a   1.000
_cell.length_b   1.000
_cell.length_c   1.000
_cell.angle_alpha   90.00
_cell.angle_beta   90.00
_cell.angle_gamma   90.00
#
_symmetry.space_group_name_H-M   'P 1'
#
loop_
_entity.id
_entity.type
_entity.pdbx_description
1 polymer ?
#
loop_
_entity_poly.entity_id
_entity_poly.type
_entity_poly.pdbx_seq_one_letter_code
_entity_poly.pdbx_strand_id
1 'polypeptide(L)'
;MMEKNNMVTPKLHFISHYSEMMNFYGNLGKFATMCFERKHRLLKTLVAHSKNFINVAYSLSWLHQAKIACSDQETDETINEWPTTKNIVRYMNKKDSTYEFMKAQSAF
;
A
#
# COMPACT_ATOMS: atom_id res chain seq x y z
N MET A 1 16.03 -41.61 24.59
CA MET A 1 16.60 -41.28 23.27
C MET A 1 16.16 -39.88 22.91
N MET A 2 17.06 -38.89 22.93
CA MET A 2 16.74 -37.56 22.38
C MET A 2 17.00 -37.59 20.87
N GLU A 3 15.99 -37.29 20.07
CA GLU A 3 16.13 -37.16 18.62
C GLU A 3 17.17 -36.09 18.28
N LYS A 4 18.24 -36.49 17.60
CA LYS A 4 19.19 -35.57 16.97
C LYS A 4 18.63 -35.10 15.63
N ASN A 5 17.64 -34.22 15.66
CA ASN A 5 17.27 -33.42 14.50
C ASN A 5 18.15 -32.17 14.44
N ASN A 6 19.41 -32.34 14.00
CA ASN A 6 20.41 -31.27 13.83
C ASN A 6 20.10 -30.35 12.64
N MET A 7 18.84 -29.99 12.42
CA MET A 7 18.45 -29.08 11.35
C MET A 7 18.52 -27.64 11.84
N VAL A 8 19.70 -27.04 11.74
CA VAL A 8 19.86 -25.60 11.91
C VAL A 8 19.25 -24.90 10.70
N THR A 9 17.99 -24.47 10.84
CA THR A 9 17.36 -23.65 9.81
C THR A 9 17.96 -22.25 9.83
N PRO A 10 18.03 -21.54 8.69
CA PRO A 10 18.52 -20.16 8.65
C PRO A 10 17.78 -19.24 9.63
N LYS A 11 16.49 -19.47 9.84
CA LYS A 11 15.68 -18.72 10.82
C LYS A 11 16.15 -18.97 12.26
N LEU A 12 16.52 -20.21 12.60
CA LEU A 12 17.07 -20.53 13.92
C LEU A 12 18.47 -19.93 14.10
N HIS A 13 19.34 -20.02 13.08
CA HIS A 13 20.64 -19.36 13.10
C HIS A 13 20.52 -17.83 13.24
N PHE A 14 19.50 -17.21 12.64
CA PHE A 14 19.28 -15.78 12.78
C PHE A 14 18.98 -15.35 14.24
N ILE A 15 18.37 -16.23 15.05
CA ILE A 15 18.08 -15.94 16.46
C ILE A 15 19.37 -15.78 17.26
N SER A 16 20.45 -16.49 16.94
CA SER A 16 21.72 -16.33 17.65
C SER A 16 22.34 -14.94 17.46
N HIS A 17 22.07 -14.29 16.33
CA HIS A 17 22.53 -12.93 16.03
C HIS A 17 21.59 -11.84 16.56
N TYR A 18 20.43 -12.21 17.10
CA TYR A 18 19.39 -11.25 17.45
C TYR A 18 19.82 -10.29 18.56
N SER A 19 20.58 -10.76 19.55
CA SER A 19 21.09 -9.92 20.64
C SER A 19 22.08 -8.87 20.15
N GLU A 20 23.03 -9.28 19.31
CA GLU A 20 24.02 -8.39 18.70
C GLU A 20 23.32 -7.35 17.83
N MET A 21 22.40 -7.77 16.96
CA MET A 21 21.62 -6.86 16.12
C MET A 21 20.75 -5.89 16.94
N MET A 22 20.15 -6.33 18.05
CA MET A 22 19.37 -5.46 18.92
C MET A 22 20.25 -4.41 19.60
N ASN A 23 21.50 -4.74 19.93
CA ASN A 23 22.46 -3.78 20.50
C ASN A 23 22.93 -2.74 19.47
N PHE A 24 23.19 -3.16 18.22
CA PHE A 24 23.62 -2.24 17.15
C PHE A 24 22.49 -1.38 16.57
N TYR A 25 21.33 -1.98 16.29
CA TYR A 25 20.23 -1.33 15.57
C TYR A 25 19.05 -0.92 16.47
N GLY A 26 19.04 -1.35 17.73
CA GLY A 26 17.89 -1.17 18.63
C GLY A 26 16.72 -2.08 18.23
N ASN A 27 15.50 -1.59 18.41
CA ASN A 27 14.28 -2.38 18.19
C ASN A 27 14.15 -2.88 16.74
N LEU A 28 14.45 -4.17 16.51
CA LEU A 28 14.38 -4.84 15.21
C LEU A 28 12.97 -4.90 14.61
N GLY A 29 11.93 -4.75 15.43
CA GLY A 29 10.54 -4.69 14.97
C GLY A 29 10.26 -3.51 14.04
N LYS A 30 11.02 -2.41 14.15
CA LYS A 30 10.92 -1.27 13.23
C LYS A 30 11.39 -1.59 11.81
N PHE A 31 12.22 -2.62 11.66
CA PHE A 31 12.76 -3.09 10.37
C PHE A 31 11.93 -4.25 9.79
N ALA A 32 10.84 -4.64 10.46
CA ALA A 32 9.98 -5.71 9.98
C ALA A 32 9.27 -5.30 8.68
N THR A 33 9.21 -6.23 7.72
CA THR A 33 8.57 -5.99 6.42
C THR A 33 7.05 -6.12 6.45
N MET A 34 6.46 -6.39 7.62
CA MET A 34 5.02 -6.58 7.80
C MET A 34 4.18 -5.38 7.32
N CYS A 35 4.70 -4.15 7.46
CA CYS A 35 4.04 -2.95 6.94
C CYS A 35 3.95 -2.96 5.42
N PHE A 36 4.99 -3.46 4.73
CA PHE A 36 4.98 -3.60 3.28
C PHE A 36 4.03 -4.71 2.83
N GLU A 37 3.95 -5.83 3.55
CA GLU A 37 3.00 -6.90 3.23
C GLU A 37 1.53 -6.45 3.32
N ARG A 38 1.21 -5.62 4.32
CA ARG A 38 -0.13 -5.01 4.43
C ARG A 38 -0.44 -4.13 3.22
N LYS A 39 0.50 -3.29 2.79
CA LYS A 39 0.34 -2.43 1.59
C LYS A 39 0.26 -3.28 0.32
N HIS A 40 1.07 -4.32 0.21
CA HIS A 40 1.10 -5.23 -0.93
C HIS A 40 -0.26 -5.90 -1.16
N ARG A 41 -0.95 -6.35 -0.10
CA ARG A 41 -2.31 -6.88 -0.20
C ARG A 41 -3.28 -5.88 -0.84
N LEU A 42 -3.25 -4.63 -0.38
CA LEU A 42 -4.08 -3.55 -0.91
C LEU A 42 -3.77 -3.26 -2.38
N LEU A 43 -2.49 -3.23 -2.74
CA LEU A 43 -2.06 -3.01 -4.12
C LEU A 43 -2.51 -4.16 -5.04
N LYS A 44 -2.43 -5.42 -4.60
CA LYS A 44 -2.95 -6.57 -5.37
C LYS A 44 -4.43 -6.42 -5.70
N THR A 45 -5.25 -5.98 -4.74
CA THR A 45 -6.67 -5.70 -4.97
C THR A 45 -6.85 -4.60 -6.00
N LEU A 46 -6.08 -3.51 -5.92
CA LEU A 46 -6.16 -2.40 -6.89
C LEU A 46 -5.76 -2.84 -8.32
N VAL A 47 -4.71 -3.66 -8.48
CA VAL A 47 -4.33 -4.21 -9.79
C VAL A 47 -5.45 -5.08 -10.36
N ALA A 48 -6.03 -5.96 -9.55
CA ALA A 48 -7.11 -6.84 -9.98
C ALA A 48 -8.33 -6.06 -10.49
N HIS A 49 -8.63 -4.90 -9.89
CA HIS A 49 -9.73 -4.04 -10.32
C HIS A 49 -9.39 -3.13 -11.50
N SER A 50 -8.18 -2.58 -11.59
CA SER A 50 -7.85 -1.61 -12.65
C SER A 50 -7.76 -2.27 -14.03
N LYS A 51 -7.37 -3.56 -14.09
CA LYS A 51 -7.10 -4.30 -15.33
C LYS A 51 -6.13 -3.59 -16.29
N ASN A 52 -5.38 -2.58 -15.80
CA ASN A 52 -4.36 -1.88 -16.56
C ASN A 52 -2.98 -2.39 -16.13
N PHE A 53 -2.33 -3.09 -17.06
CA PHE A 53 -1.01 -3.68 -16.85
C PHE A 53 0.11 -2.87 -17.50
N ILE A 54 -0.23 -1.77 -18.19
CA ILE A 54 0.75 -0.85 -18.75
C ILE A 54 1.20 0.07 -17.61
N ASN A 55 2.49 -0.02 -17.27
CA ASN A 55 3.11 0.74 -16.19
C ASN A 55 2.34 0.62 -14.85
N VAL A 56 2.31 -0.61 -14.32
CA VAL A 56 1.60 -0.96 -13.07
C VAL A 56 2.02 -0.08 -11.90
N ALA A 57 3.31 0.26 -11.78
CA ALA A 57 3.82 1.11 -10.70
C ALA A 57 3.18 2.51 -10.73
N TYR A 58 3.15 3.15 -11.90
CA TYR A 58 2.51 4.46 -12.05
C TYR A 58 1.00 4.39 -11.74
N SER A 59 0.31 3.43 -12.36
CA SER A 59 -1.13 3.23 -12.17
C SER A 59 -1.49 3.00 -10.70
N LEU A 60 -0.71 2.18 -9.99
CA LEU A 60 -0.90 1.93 -8.56
C LEU A 60 -0.59 3.14 -7.69
N SER A 61 0.46 3.90 -8.01
CA SER A 61 0.81 5.11 -7.26
C SER A 61 -0.32 6.15 -7.30
N TRP A 62 -0.92 6.33 -8.49
CA TRP A 62 -2.03 7.24 -8.71
C TRP A 62 -3.30 6.77 -7.98
N LEU A 63 -3.66 5.49 -8.11
CA LEU A 63 -4.81 4.91 -7.40
C LEU A 63 -4.66 4.97 -5.87
N HIS A 64 -3.46 4.75 -5.37
CA HIS A 64 -3.17 4.86 -3.94
C HIS A 64 -3.31 6.30 -3.43
N GLN A 65 -2.78 7.29 -4.16
CA GLN A 65 -2.96 8.70 -3.82
C GLN A 65 -4.42 9.13 -3.87
N ALA A 66 -5.17 8.71 -4.91
CA ALA A 66 -6.60 8.98 -5.02
C ALA A 66 -7.39 8.37 -3.85
N LYS A 67 -7.02 7.16 -3.41
CA LYS A 67 -7.64 6.52 -2.25
C LYS A 67 -7.40 7.29 -0.95
N ILE A 68 -6.17 7.76 -0.71
CA ILE A 68 -5.85 8.59 0.47
C ILE A 68 -6.64 9.89 0.45
N ALA A 69 -6.63 10.59 -0.69
CA ALA A 69 -7.37 11.84 -0.84
C ALA A 69 -8.88 11.67 -0.61
N CYS A 70 -9.46 10.55 -1.03
CA CYS A 70 -10.87 10.24 -0.78
C CYS A 70 -11.14 9.95 0.71
N SER A 71 -10.26 9.21 1.39
CA SER A 71 -10.42 8.94 2.83
C SER A 71 -10.23 10.19 3.70
N ASP A 72 -9.39 11.12 3.26
CA ASP A 72 -9.19 12.40 3.96
C ASP A 72 -10.40 13.34 3.80
N GLN A 73 -11.27 13.09 2.82
CA GLN A 73 -12.53 13.80 2.61
C GLN A 73 -13.71 13.19 3.40
N GLU A 74 -13.59 11.95 3.88
CA GLU A 74 -14.65 11.21 4.59
C GLU A 74 -14.74 11.60 6.09
N THR A 75 -13.92 12.52 6.59
CA THR A 75 -14.05 13.04 7.97
C THR A 75 -15.10 14.12 8.15
N ASP A 76 -15.87 14.47 7.10
CA ASP A 76 -16.85 15.56 7.17
C ASP A 76 -18.26 15.20 6.71
N GLU A 77 -18.62 13.91 6.67
CA GLU A 77 -20.01 13.42 6.84
C GLU A 77 -20.14 11.92 6.45
N THR A 78 -20.82 11.17 7.32
CA THR A 78 -21.33 9.80 7.14
C THR A 78 -20.37 8.61 7.30
N ILE A 79 -20.47 8.03 8.49
CA ILE A 79 -20.15 6.65 8.83
C ILE A 79 -21.10 5.72 8.04
N ASN A 80 -20.56 4.61 7.51
CA ASN A 80 -21.24 3.39 7.00
C ASN A 80 -21.27 3.14 5.48
N GLU A 81 -20.13 3.23 4.80
CA GLU A 81 -19.87 2.35 3.64
C GLU A 81 -18.37 2.33 3.38
N TRP A 82 -17.75 1.15 3.34
CA TRP A 82 -16.36 1.04 2.89
C TRP A 82 -16.27 1.66 1.48
N PRO A 83 -15.24 2.49 1.17
CA PRO A 83 -15.16 3.15 -0.13
C PRO A 83 -15.03 2.09 -1.21
N THR A 84 -16.17 1.77 -1.82
CA THR A 84 -16.27 0.79 -2.87
C THR A 84 -15.58 1.40 -4.08
N THR A 85 -14.97 0.58 -4.94
CA THR A 85 -14.28 0.98 -6.19
C THR A 85 -15.05 2.02 -7.03
N LYS A 86 -16.38 2.08 -6.89
CA LYS A 86 -17.26 3.11 -7.46
C LYS A 86 -16.91 4.55 -7.06
N ASN A 87 -16.50 4.80 -5.80
CA ASN A 87 -16.17 6.15 -5.30
C ASN A 87 -14.84 6.66 -5.87
N ILE A 88 -13.86 5.76 -6.06
CA ILE A 88 -12.58 6.09 -6.70
C ILE A 88 -12.81 6.51 -8.16
N VAL A 89 -13.62 5.77 -8.92
CA VAL A 89 -13.97 6.12 -10.31
C VAL A 89 -14.72 7.44 -10.40
N ARG A 90 -15.59 7.75 -9.42
CA ARG A 90 -16.34 9.01 -9.35
C ARG A 90 -15.42 10.20 -9.05
N TYR A 91 -14.46 10.04 -8.15
CA TYR A 91 -13.41 11.04 -7.88
C TYR A 91 -12.52 11.26 -9.11
N MET A 92 -12.13 10.18 -9.81
CA MET A 92 -11.32 10.28 -11.03
C MET A 92 -12.05 11.04 -12.15
N ASN A 93 -13.31 10.71 -12.42
CA ASN A 93 -14.12 11.45 -13.42
C ASN A 93 -14.32 12.93 -13.05
N LYS A 94 -14.47 13.26 -11.76
CA LYS A 94 -14.60 14.65 -11.30
C LYS A 94 -13.32 15.45 -11.55
N LYS A 95 -12.16 14.80 -11.47
CA LYS A 95 -10.86 15.43 -11.70
C LYS A 95 -10.56 15.61 -13.19
N ASP A 96 -10.89 14.64 -14.03
CA ASP A 96 -10.77 14.75 -15.50
C ASP A 96 -11.56 15.95 -16.05
N SER A 97 -12.74 16.24 -15.49
CA SER A 97 -13.50 17.47 -15.80
C SER A 97 -12.72 18.75 -15.46
N THR A 98 -12.04 18.80 -14.31
CA THR A 98 -11.25 19.97 -13.91
C THR A 98 -9.97 20.15 -14.73
N TYR A 99 -9.30 19.06 -15.14
CA TYR A 99 -8.12 19.14 -16.01
C TYR A 99 -8.47 19.65 -17.40
N GLU A 100 -9.59 19.20 -17.98
CA GLU A 100 -10.10 19.72 -19.26
C GLU A 100 -10.52 21.21 -19.16
N PHE A 101 -11.14 21.62 -18.06
CA PHE A 101 -11.47 23.04 -17.80
C PHE A 101 -10.22 23.94 -17.69
N MET A 102 -9.18 23.47 -16.99
CA MET A 102 -7.91 24.21 -16.86
C MET A 102 -7.16 24.29 -18.19
N LYS A 103 -7.24 23.25 -19.02
CA LYS A 103 -6.66 23.22 -20.37
C LYS A 103 -7.38 24.17 -21.33
N ALA A 104 -8.70 24.32 -21.19
CA ALA A 104 -9.50 25.27 -21.95
C ALA A 104 -9.23 26.74 -21.58
N GLN A 105 -8.95 27.05 -20.30
CA GLN A 105 -8.59 28.40 -19.87
C GLN A 105 -7.16 28.82 -20.25
N SER A 106 -6.25 27.87 -20.46
CA SER A 106 -4.86 28.14 -20.84
C SER A 106 -4.68 28.36 -22.35
N ALA A 107 -5.76 28.23 -23.14
CA ALA A 107 -5.79 28.32 -24.59
C ALA A 107 -6.42 29.65 -25.10
N PHE A 108 -6.62 30.61 -24.21
CA PHE A 108 -7.07 31.98 -24.51
C PHE A 108 -5.99 33.00 -24.19
#